data_AF-A0A7L4CQ66-F1
#
_entry.id   AF-A0A7L4CQ66-F1
#
_cell.length_a   1.000
_cell.length_b   1.000
_cell.length_c   1.000
_cell.angle_alpha   90.00
_cell.angle_beta   90.00
_cell.angle_gamma   90.00
#
_symmetry.space_group_name_H-M   'P 1'
#
loop_
_entity.id
_entity.type
_entity.pdbx_description
1 polymer ?
#
loop_
_entity_poly.entity_id
_entity_poly.type
_entity_poly.pdbx_seq_one_letter_code
_entity_poly.pdbx_strand_id
1 'polypeptide(L)'
;EGNYSAIRILRADLWWYCRGKILRSRLPTCAIVQLAITFALAFERNPRVPEKRTKKSLGTSFDERIYIDSIGVPGGVPDEHKARDQVAAGFESFLFWWVTINKNVDWINYIYYNQQRFINYTRDAVKGIAEQLDATSRMAWENRLAPDMILAEKGGVCVMIGDTCCTFIPNNTAPDGTITKALQGLTTLAEEWAENSGTDNSLTGWLESWFGKWKGMVVSFSTSLIAVAGVLTAVRCCIIPCVRGLIQ
;
A
#
# COMPACT_ATOMS: atom_id res chain seq x y z
N GLU A 1 -1.91 -39.52 -43.97
CA GLU A 1 -2.34 -38.10 -44.07
C GLU A 1 -2.84 -37.66 -42.69
N GLY A 2 -2.12 -36.73 -42.05
CA GLY A 2 -2.54 -36.13 -40.78
C GLY A 2 -2.70 -34.63 -40.98
N ASN A 3 -3.85 -34.08 -40.64
CA ASN A 3 -4.17 -32.67 -40.83
C ASN A 3 -3.41 -31.82 -39.79
N TYR A 4 -2.34 -31.14 -40.20
CA TYR A 4 -1.37 -30.46 -39.32
C TYR A 4 -1.77 -29.03 -38.88
N SER A 5 -3.05 -28.72 -38.86
CA SER A 5 -3.51 -27.34 -38.64
C SER A 5 -3.61 -26.92 -37.16
N ALA A 6 -3.27 -27.76 -36.17
CA ALA A 6 -3.56 -27.42 -34.77
C ALA A 6 -2.69 -28.04 -33.66
N ILE A 7 -1.36 -28.12 -33.79
CA ILE A 7 -0.49 -28.50 -32.65
C ILE A 7 0.40 -27.33 -32.20
N ARG A 8 0.15 -26.88 -30.95
CA ARG A 8 0.69 -25.68 -30.27
C ARG A 8 2.00 -25.91 -29.49
N ILE A 9 2.86 -26.84 -29.92
CA ILE A 9 4.14 -27.12 -29.24
C ILE A 9 5.26 -27.00 -30.27
N LEU A 10 6.09 -25.97 -30.13
CA LEU A 10 7.28 -25.76 -30.96
C LEU A 10 8.26 -26.91 -30.72
N ARG A 11 8.55 -27.72 -31.75
CA ARG A 11 9.82 -28.46 -31.79
C ARG A 11 10.93 -27.41 -31.94
N ALA A 12 11.95 -27.47 -31.09
CA ALA A 12 12.93 -26.40 -30.88
C ALA A 12 13.74 -25.98 -32.14
N ASP A 13 13.70 -26.79 -33.20
CA ASP A 13 14.67 -26.67 -34.31
C ASP A 13 14.07 -26.20 -35.64
N LEU A 14 12.74 -25.98 -35.72
CA LEU A 14 12.07 -25.59 -36.96
C LEU A 14 11.72 -24.10 -36.95
N TRP A 15 12.30 -23.34 -37.89
CA TRP A 15 12.15 -21.89 -37.97
C TRP A 15 11.73 -21.44 -39.37
N TRP A 16 11.10 -20.28 -39.46
CA TRP A 16 10.70 -19.68 -40.72
C TRP A 16 11.69 -18.58 -41.13
N TYR A 17 12.32 -18.74 -42.29
CA TYR A 17 13.24 -17.76 -42.87
C TYR A 17 12.52 -16.92 -43.93
N CYS A 18 12.34 -15.64 -43.62
CA CYS A 18 11.69 -14.68 -44.51
C CYS A 18 12.73 -13.78 -45.19
N ARG A 19 12.39 -13.25 -46.36
CA ARG A 19 13.25 -12.30 -47.11
C ARG A 19 13.52 -11.08 -46.23
N GLY A 20 14.78 -10.94 -45.77
CA GLY A 20 15.18 -9.92 -44.78
C GLY A 20 16.10 -10.40 -43.65
N LYS A 21 16.55 -11.67 -43.65
CA LYS A 21 17.44 -12.27 -42.64
C LYS A 21 16.87 -12.35 -41.22
N ILE A 22 15.55 -12.31 -41.07
CA ILE A 22 14.87 -12.40 -39.77
C ILE A 22 14.24 -13.79 -39.62
N LEU A 23 14.58 -14.48 -38.54
CA LEU A 23 14.00 -15.78 -38.16
C LEU A 23 12.76 -15.57 -37.28
N ARG A 24 11.65 -16.24 -37.61
CA ARG A 24 10.40 -16.14 -36.84
C ARG A 24 9.87 -17.54 -36.50
N SER A 25 9.23 -17.66 -35.33
CA SER A 25 8.67 -18.93 -34.84
C SER A 25 7.25 -19.21 -35.33
N ARG A 26 6.57 -18.25 -35.99
CA ARG A 26 5.17 -18.41 -36.43
C ARG A 26 4.79 -17.43 -37.56
N LEU A 27 4.55 -17.92 -38.78
CA LEU A 27 3.73 -17.35 -39.90
C LEU A 27 3.92 -18.19 -41.20
N PRO A 28 2.96 -18.23 -42.16
CA PRO A 28 2.91 -19.25 -43.22
C PRO A 28 3.55 -18.90 -44.59
N THR A 29 3.99 -17.67 -44.86
CA THR A 29 4.44 -17.23 -46.21
C THR A 29 5.96 -17.17 -46.40
N CYS A 30 6.72 -17.99 -45.66
CA CYS A 30 8.19 -18.02 -45.69
C CYS A 30 8.73 -19.45 -45.84
N ALA A 31 10.02 -19.62 -46.10
CA ALA A 31 10.63 -20.95 -46.24
C ALA A 31 10.96 -21.54 -44.86
N ILE A 32 10.64 -22.81 -44.64
CA ILE A 32 11.03 -23.55 -43.43
C ILE A 32 12.53 -23.85 -43.52
N VAL A 33 13.26 -23.56 -42.45
CA VAL A 33 14.68 -23.89 -42.29
C VAL A 33 14.90 -24.59 -40.95
N GLN A 34 15.85 -25.53 -40.92
CA GLN A 34 16.30 -26.20 -39.72
C GLN A 34 17.66 -25.61 -39.32
N LEU A 35 17.80 -25.19 -38.06
CA LEU A 35 19.05 -24.59 -37.57
C LEU A 35 20.09 -25.69 -37.30
N ALA A 36 21.33 -25.45 -37.73
CA ALA A 36 22.44 -26.40 -37.62
C ALA A 36 22.92 -26.61 -36.17
N ILE A 37 22.60 -25.69 -35.26
CA ILE A 37 22.95 -25.77 -33.84
C ILE A 37 21.67 -25.68 -33.03
N THR A 38 21.39 -26.74 -32.28
CA THR A 38 20.30 -26.82 -31.30
C THR A 38 20.59 -25.83 -30.17
N PHE A 39 19.81 -24.76 -30.04
CA PHE A 39 19.82 -23.93 -28.83
C PHE A 39 18.55 -24.19 -28.02
N ALA A 40 18.72 -24.77 -26.84
CA ALA A 40 17.64 -24.94 -25.89
C ALA A 40 17.39 -23.59 -25.20
N LEU A 41 16.28 -22.93 -25.53
CA LEU A 41 15.77 -21.83 -24.72
C LEU A 41 15.22 -22.45 -23.42
N ALA A 42 16.02 -22.40 -22.36
CA ALA A 42 15.60 -22.75 -21.01
C ALA A 42 14.60 -21.69 -20.52
N PHE A 43 13.31 -21.88 -20.83
CA PHE A 43 12.27 -21.26 -20.04
C PHE A 43 12.25 -21.97 -18.69
N GLU A 44 12.60 -21.25 -17.63
CA GLU A 44 12.42 -21.72 -16.26
C GLU A 44 10.92 -21.89 -15.99
N ARG A 45 10.42 -23.07 -16.33
CA ARG A 45 9.06 -23.48 -16.00
C ARG A 45 9.10 -23.92 -14.54
N ASN A 46 8.88 -22.97 -13.64
CA ASN A 46 8.64 -23.26 -12.23
C ASN A 46 7.66 -24.45 -12.12
N PRO A 47 8.04 -25.57 -11.48
CA PRO A 47 7.17 -26.73 -11.40
C PRO A 47 5.92 -26.34 -10.64
N ARG A 48 4.76 -26.54 -11.29
CA ARG A 48 3.46 -26.40 -10.63
C ARG A 48 3.36 -27.52 -9.59
N VAL A 49 3.81 -27.24 -8.38
CA VAL A 49 3.34 -27.91 -7.17
C VAL A 49 1.80 -27.83 -7.21
N PRO A 50 1.05 -28.88 -6.85
CA PRO A 50 -0.38 -28.74 -6.63
C PRO A 50 -0.54 -27.81 -5.42
N GLU A 51 -0.66 -26.53 -5.72
CA GLU A 51 -0.93 -25.48 -4.76
C GLU A 51 -2.29 -25.83 -4.16
N LYS A 52 -2.30 -26.40 -2.94
CA LYS A 52 -3.43 -26.15 -2.05
C LYS A 52 -3.70 -24.67 -2.17
N ARG A 53 -4.91 -24.31 -2.58
CA ARG A 53 -5.34 -22.95 -2.87
C ARG A 53 -5.34 -22.14 -1.57
N THR A 54 -4.17 -21.90 -1.00
CA THR A 54 -3.96 -20.84 -0.03
C THR A 54 -4.08 -19.58 -0.85
N LYS A 55 -5.05 -18.73 -0.51
CA LYS A 55 -5.16 -17.39 -1.08
C LYS A 55 -3.76 -16.79 -1.04
N LYS A 56 -3.10 -16.61 -2.20
CA LYS A 56 -1.93 -15.74 -2.27
C LYS A 56 -2.44 -14.39 -1.78
N SER A 57 -2.01 -13.99 -0.59
CA SER A 57 -2.21 -12.63 -0.12
C SER A 57 -1.62 -11.74 -1.20
N LEU A 58 -2.46 -10.91 -1.78
CA LEU A 58 -2.04 -9.82 -2.62
C LEU A 58 -1.02 -8.98 -1.84
N GLY A 59 0.19 -8.85 -2.40
CA GLY A 59 1.10 -7.75 -2.09
C GLY A 59 2.06 -8.01 -0.93
N THR A 60 3.34 -8.05 -1.26
CA THR A 60 4.38 -7.47 -0.40
C THR A 60 3.90 -6.07 -0.05
N SER A 61 3.46 -5.88 1.20
CA SER A 61 3.14 -4.55 1.73
C SER A 61 4.35 -3.65 1.53
N PHE A 62 4.15 -2.40 1.09
CA PHE A 62 5.22 -1.39 1.02
C PHE A 62 5.87 -1.11 2.39
N ASP A 63 5.27 -1.60 3.48
CA ASP A 63 5.84 -1.61 4.83
C ASP A 63 5.74 -3.02 5.41
N GLU A 64 6.87 -3.69 5.62
CA GLU A 64 6.98 -5.04 6.17
C GLU A 64 6.41 -5.14 7.59
N ARG A 65 6.23 -4.01 8.28
CA ARG A 65 5.67 -3.95 9.64
C ARG A 65 4.18 -4.23 9.70
N ILE A 66 3.44 -4.03 8.61
CA ILE A 66 1.99 -4.26 8.57
C ILE A 66 1.71 -5.66 8.03
N TYR A 67 1.09 -6.49 8.85
CA TYR A 67 0.76 -7.86 8.51
C TYR A 67 -0.70 -8.16 8.84
N ILE A 68 -1.27 -9.14 8.14
CA ILE A 68 -2.56 -9.72 8.51
C ILE A 68 -2.24 -11.00 9.27
N ASP A 69 -2.64 -11.06 10.54
CA ASP A 69 -2.44 -12.24 11.37
C ASP A 69 -3.23 -13.44 10.81
N SER A 70 -2.84 -14.64 11.23
CA SER A 70 -3.53 -15.91 11.02
C SER A 70 -5.04 -15.89 11.32
N ILE A 71 -5.50 -14.98 12.20
CA ILE A 71 -6.91 -14.78 12.57
C ILE A 71 -7.64 -13.85 11.56
N GLY A 72 -6.92 -13.27 10.59
CA GLY A 72 -7.46 -12.35 9.58
C GLY A 72 -7.61 -10.91 10.05
N VAL A 73 -6.88 -10.52 11.11
CA VAL A 73 -6.90 -9.17 11.70
C VAL A 73 -5.61 -8.44 11.29
N PRO A 74 -5.69 -7.18 10.81
CA PRO A 74 -4.50 -6.39 10.50
C PRO A 74 -3.80 -5.94 11.78
N GLY A 75 -2.48 -6.14 11.83
CA GLY A 75 -1.60 -5.74 12.93
C GLY A 75 -0.39 -4.96 12.44
N GLY A 76 0.29 -4.28 13.36
CA GLY A 76 1.53 -3.54 13.07
C GLY A 76 1.37 -2.07 12.70
N VAL A 77 0.19 -1.48 12.92
CA VAL A 77 0.01 -0.02 12.85
C VAL A 77 0.64 0.61 14.10
N PRO A 78 1.58 1.58 13.95
CA PRO A 78 2.16 2.31 15.09
C PRO A 78 1.12 3.06 15.91
N ASP A 79 1.31 3.13 17.23
CA ASP A 79 0.32 3.73 18.15
C ASP A 79 0.11 5.23 17.87
N GLU A 80 1.13 5.95 17.39
CA GLU A 80 1.01 7.36 16.99
C GLU A 80 0.03 7.60 15.83
N HIS A 81 -0.26 6.56 15.04
CA HIS A 81 -1.14 6.67 13.88
C HIS A 81 -2.47 5.93 14.05
N LYS A 82 -2.75 5.41 15.25
CA LYS A 82 -4.06 4.83 15.57
C LYS A 82 -5.08 5.94 15.79
N ALA A 83 -6.28 5.73 15.29
CA ALA A 83 -7.42 6.62 15.49
C ALA A 83 -8.25 6.20 16.73
N ARG A 84 -8.16 4.93 17.14
CA ARG A 84 -8.85 4.37 18.30
C ARG A 84 -7.94 3.49 19.14
N ASP A 85 -8.05 3.61 20.45
CA ASP A 85 -7.26 2.81 21.38
C ASP A 85 -7.76 1.35 21.39
N GLN A 86 -6.88 0.46 20.94
CA GLN A 86 -7.09 -0.98 20.91
C GLN A 86 -7.23 -1.56 22.33
N VAL A 87 -6.53 -0.99 23.31
CA VAL A 87 -6.56 -1.46 24.70
C VAL A 87 -7.91 -1.14 25.34
N ALA A 88 -8.37 0.11 25.28
CA ALA A 88 -9.71 0.46 25.78
C ALA A 88 -10.82 -0.35 25.09
N ALA A 89 -10.75 -0.53 23.78
CA ALA A 89 -11.69 -1.38 23.05
C ALA A 89 -11.63 -2.85 23.50
N GLY A 90 -10.45 -3.36 23.86
CA GLY A 90 -10.27 -4.67 24.48
C GLY A 90 -10.95 -4.79 25.84
N PHE A 91 -10.82 -3.78 26.71
CA PHE A 91 -11.52 -3.73 28.00
C PHE A 91 -13.03 -3.60 27.85
N GLU A 92 -13.52 -2.79 26.92
CA GLU A 92 -14.95 -2.71 26.58
C GLU A 92 -15.48 -4.04 26.06
N SER A 93 -14.71 -4.74 25.22
CA SER A 93 -15.07 -6.07 24.72
C SER A 93 -15.09 -7.13 25.83
N PHE A 94 -14.27 -7.00 26.88
CA PHE A 94 -14.30 -7.88 28.04
C PHE A 94 -15.56 -7.67 28.89
N LEU A 95 -15.98 -6.41 29.07
CA LEU A 95 -17.21 -6.06 29.78
C LEU A 95 -18.47 -6.39 28.97
N PHE A 96 -18.40 -6.29 27.65
CA PHE A 96 -19.49 -6.55 26.71
C PHE A 96 -19.12 -7.64 25.70
N TRP A 97 -18.91 -8.87 26.19
CA TRP A 97 -18.46 -10.03 25.39
C TRP A 97 -19.31 -10.32 24.14
N TRP A 98 -20.59 -9.94 24.14
CA TRP A 98 -21.49 -10.15 23.00
C TRP A 98 -21.26 -9.16 21.84
N VAL A 99 -20.52 -8.07 22.03
CA VAL A 99 -20.18 -7.11 20.97
C VAL A 99 -18.71 -7.29 20.57
N THR A 100 -18.46 -7.71 19.32
CA THR A 100 -17.11 -7.84 18.75
C THR A 100 -16.46 -6.47 18.45
N ILE A 101 -16.23 -5.64 19.47
CA ILE A 101 -15.72 -4.27 19.32
C ILE A 101 -14.25 -4.29 18.89
N ASN A 102 -13.41 -5.11 19.52
CA ASN A 102 -11.96 -5.11 19.30
C ASN A 102 -11.55 -5.34 17.83
N LYS A 103 -12.17 -6.32 17.16
CA LYS A 103 -11.87 -6.59 15.74
C LYS A 103 -12.20 -5.41 14.82
N ASN A 104 -13.30 -4.70 15.09
CA ASN A 104 -13.69 -3.55 14.28
C ASN A 104 -12.72 -2.38 14.48
N VAL A 105 -12.18 -2.21 15.69
CA VAL A 105 -11.19 -1.18 16.02
C VAL A 105 -9.85 -1.40 15.33
N ASP A 106 -9.42 -2.64 15.16
CA ASP A 106 -8.19 -2.94 14.41
C ASP A 106 -8.35 -2.64 12.92
N TRP A 107 -9.50 -2.97 12.33
CA TRP A 107 -9.83 -2.66 10.93
C TRP A 107 -9.98 -1.16 10.67
N ILE A 108 -10.79 -0.48 11.47
CA ILE A 108 -10.49 0.81 12.09
C ILE A 108 -9.17 1.51 11.70
N ASN A 109 -8.22 1.28 12.60
CA ASN A 109 -6.86 1.82 12.57
C ASN A 109 -6.12 1.45 11.30
N TYR A 110 -6.31 0.23 10.79
CA TYR A 110 -5.67 -0.21 9.54
C TYR A 110 -6.14 0.60 8.33
N ILE A 111 -7.44 0.81 8.15
CA ILE A 111 -7.98 1.61 7.03
C ILE A 111 -7.52 3.06 7.18
N TYR A 112 -7.60 3.59 8.41
CA TYR A 112 -7.21 4.95 8.71
C TYR A 112 -5.75 5.23 8.36
N TYR A 113 -4.84 4.35 8.80
CA TYR A 113 -3.42 4.42 8.50
C TYR A 113 -3.11 4.31 7.00
N ASN A 114 -3.79 3.39 6.29
CA ASN A 114 -3.60 3.25 4.85
C ASN A 114 -4.06 4.50 4.09
N GLN A 115 -5.10 5.18 4.56
CA GLN A 115 -5.56 6.43 3.97
C GLN A 115 -4.54 7.55 4.17
N GLN A 116 -3.97 7.69 5.37
CA GLN A 116 -2.89 8.64 5.63
C GLN A 116 -1.70 8.41 4.71
N ARG A 117 -1.29 7.14 4.57
CA ARG A 117 -0.19 6.76 3.68
C ARG A 117 -0.49 7.06 2.21
N PHE A 118 -1.72 6.78 1.78
CA PHE A 118 -2.18 7.11 0.43
C PHE A 118 -2.12 8.60 0.16
N ILE A 119 -2.57 9.45 1.09
CA ILE A 119 -2.51 10.90 0.97
C ILE A 119 -1.05 11.37 0.86
N ASN A 120 -0.16 10.83 1.70
CA ASN A 120 1.26 11.20 1.67
C ASN A 120 1.92 10.85 0.32
N TYR A 121 1.70 9.63 -0.18
CA TYR A 121 2.20 9.25 -1.51
C TYR A 121 1.57 10.06 -2.65
N THR A 122 0.28 10.38 -2.54
CA THR A 122 -0.41 11.20 -3.55
C THR A 122 0.16 12.62 -3.56
N ARG A 123 0.47 13.19 -2.40
CA ARG A 123 1.11 14.51 -2.27
C ARG A 123 2.45 14.55 -3.00
N ASP A 124 3.31 13.55 -2.74
CA ASP A 124 4.62 13.46 -3.39
C ASP A 124 4.52 13.27 -4.91
N ALA A 125 3.61 12.40 -5.35
CA ALA A 125 3.35 12.16 -6.78
C ALA A 125 2.84 13.43 -7.48
N VAL A 126 1.87 14.13 -6.89
CA VAL A 126 1.33 15.38 -7.45
C VAL A 126 2.39 16.47 -7.49
N LYS A 127 3.24 16.56 -6.46
CA LYS A 127 4.38 17.50 -6.45
C LYS A 127 5.35 17.20 -7.59
N GLY A 128 5.73 15.94 -7.79
CA GLY A 128 6.60 15.54 -8.90
C GLY A 128 6.01 15.85 -10.28
N ILE A 129 4.70 15.65 -10.46
CA ILE A 129 3.98 16.03 -11.69
C ILE A 129 4.00 17.54 -11.89
N ALA A 130 3.82 18.33 -10.83
CA ALA A 130 3.86 19.79 -10.89
C ALA A 130 5.23 20.31 -11.36
N GLU A 131 6.31 19.76 -10.79
CA GLU A 131 7.68 20.11 -11.15
C GLU A 131 8.00 19.74 -12.61
N GLN A 132 7.57 18.56 -13.05
CA GLN A 132 7.75 18.13 -14.44
C GLN A 132 6.94 19.01 -15.42
N LEU A 133 5.71 19.37 -15.05
CA LEU A 133 4.84 20.19 -15.90
C LEU A 133 5.36 21.62 -16.02
N ASP A 134 5.88 22.20 -14.94
CA ASP A 134 6.52 23.52 -14.96
C ASP A 134 7.70 23.54 -15.93
N ALA A 135 8.61 22.57 -15.83
CA ALA A 135 9.76 22.48 -16.74
C ALA A 135 9.34 22.24 -18.20
N THR A 136 8.37 21.34 -18.43
CA THR A 136 7.90 21.01 -19.78
C THR A 136 7.15 22.19 -20.42
N SER A 137 6.35 22.92 -19.66
CA SER A 137 5.61 24.09 -20.16
C SER A 137 6.54 25.25 -20.55
N ARG A 138 7.61 25.50 -19.77
CA ARG A 138 8.65 26.48 -20.12
C ARG A 138 9.39 26.09 -21.39
N MET A 139 9.82 24.83 -21.51
CA MET A 139 10.46 24.32 -22.72
C MET A 139 9.54 24.46 -23.94
N ALA A 140 8.26 24.13 -23.81
CA ALA A 140 7.29 24.27 -24.89
C ALA A 140 7.07 25.74 -25.30
N TRP A 141 7.09 26.67 -24.33
CA TRP A 141 7.02 28.11 -24.59
C TRP A 141 8.27 28.62 -25.33
N GLU A 142 9.47 28.27 -24.85
CA GLU A 142 10.74 28.63 -25.49
C GLU A 142 10.81 28.09 -26.92
N ASN A 143 10.43 26.81 -27.12
CA ASN A 143 10.38 26.18 -28.44
C ASN A 143 9.37 26.83 -29.40
N ARG A 144 8.36 27.54 -28.88
CA ARG A 144 7.36 28.25 -29.70
C ARG A 144 7.81 29.66 -30.07
N LEU A 145 8.50 30.35 -29.16
CA LEU A 145 9.02 31.69 -29.42
C LEU A 145 10.06 31.73 -30.55
N ALA A 146 10.93 30.72 -30.64
CA ALA A 146 11.97 30.67 -31.68
C ALA A 146 11.42 30.68 -33.12
N PRO A 147 10.51 29.75 -33.52
CA PRO A 147 9.92 29.79 -34.86
C PRO A 147 8.97 30.97 -35.07
N ASP A 148 8.31 31.48 -34.02
CA ASP A 148 7.50 32.71 -34.13
C ASP A 148 8.35 33.94 -34.47
N MET A 149 9.58 34.03 -33.94
CA MET A 149 10.53 35.08 -34.30
C MET A 149 11.04 34.92 -35.74
N ILE A 150 11.32 33.69 -36.18
CA ILE A 150 11.78 33.41 -37.56
C ILE A 150 10.66 33.65 -38.58
N LEU A 151 9.42 33.31 -38.23
CA LEU A 151 8.24 33.47 -39.08
C LEU A 151 7.51 34.79 -38.85
N ALA A 152 8.13 35.76 -38.16
CA ALA A 152 7.50 37.04 -37.85
C ALA A 152 6.95 37.75 -39.10
N GLU A 153 7.69 37.70 -40.23
CA GLU A 153 7.25 38.26 -41.52
C GLU A 153 6.05 37.54 -42.13
N LYS A 154 5.82 36.27 -41.77
CA LYS A 154 4.68 35.46 -42.22
C LYS A 154 3.55 35.36 -41.19
N GLY A 155 3.61 36.16 -40.12
CA GLY A 155 2.62 36.18 -39.04
C GLY A 155 2.81 35.09 -37.98
N GLY A 156 3.98 34.45 -37.92
CA GLY A 156 4.32 33.41 -36.94
C GLY A 156 3.84 32.02 -37.30
N VAL A 157 4.09 31.06 -36.41
CA VAL A 157 3.66 29.65 -36.55
C VAL A 157 2.14 29.53 -36.63
N CYS A 158 1.43 30.42 -35.94
CA CYS A 158 -0.03 30.36 -35.84
C CYS A 158 -0.78 30.70 -37.12
N VAL A 159 -0.28 31.67 -37.88
CA VAL A 159 -0.87 32.02 -39.18
C VAL A 159 -0.63 30.89 -40.20
N MET A 160 0.48 30.16 -40.09
CA MET A 160 0.79 29.02 -40.98
C MET A 160 -0.02 27.74 -40.64
N ILE A 161 -0.27 27.47 -39.36
CA ILE A 161 -1.04 26.31 -38.91
C ILE A 161 -2.56 26.55 -38.98
N GLY A 162 -2.99 27.81 -38.90
CA GLY A 162 -4.41 28.18 -38.90
C GLY A 162 -5.11 27.84 -37.58
N ASP A 163 -6.36 27.39 -37.66
CA ASP A 163 -7.28 27.25 -36.52
C ASP A 163 -6.79 26.30 -35.41
N THR A 164 -5.86 25.39 -35.72
CA THR A 164 -5.36 24.39 -34.76
C THR A 164 -4.33 24.96 -33.77
N CYS A 165 -3.83 26.18 -33.99
CA CYS A 165 -2.69 26.72 -33.24
C CYS A 165 -3.05 27.48 -31.94
N CYS A 166 -4.34 27.78 -31.71
CA CYS A 166 -4.81 28.61 -30.61
C CYS A 166 -4.90 27.92 -29.23
N THR A 167 -4.15 26.84 -28.99
CA THR A 167 -4.10 26.22 -27.66
C THR A 167 -3.13 26.99 -26.76
N PHE A 168 -3.67 27.78 -25.82
CA PHE A 168 -2.90 28.42 -24.75
C PHE A 168 -2.26 27.35 -23.86
N ILE A 169 -0.96 27.48 -23.53
CA ILE A 169 -0.30 26.59 -22.57
C ILE A 169 -0.77 27.00 -21.17
N PRO A 170 -1.59 26.19 -20.47
CA PRO A 170 -2.10 26.57 -19.17
C PRO A 170 -0.98 26.55 -18.13
N ASN A 171 -0.79 27.65 -17.41
CA ASN A 171 0.11 27.70 -16.27
C ASN A 171 -0.60 27.17 -15.01
N ASN A 172 -0.76 25.85 -14.94
CA ASN A 172 -1.40 25.18 -13.81
C ASN A 172 -0.53 25.11 -12.54
N THR A 173 0.75 25.51 -12.65
CA THR A 173 1.75 25.52 -11.57
C THR A 173 1.87 26.89 -10.88
N ALA A 174 1.15 27.91 -11.36
CA ALA A 174 1.06 29.22 -10.71
C ALA A 174 0.52 29.10 -9.26
N PRO A 175 0.74 30.09 -8.37
CA PRO A 175 0.26 30.04 -6.98
C PRO A 175 -1.23 29.71 -6.85
N ASP A 176 -2.07 30.26 -7.73
CA ASP A 176 -3.52 29.99 -7.81
C ASP A 176 -3.92 28.89 -8.82
N GLY A 177 -2.93 28.18 -9.34
CA GLY A 177 -3.09 27.10 -10.32
C GLY A 177 -3.87 25.91 -9.76
N THR A 178 -4.40 25.09 -10.67
CA THR A 178 -5.17 23.90 -10.30
C THR A 178 -4.32 22.85 -9.58
N ILE A 179 -3.04 22.70 -9.95
CA ILE A 179 -2.16 21.71 -9.34
C ILE A 179 -1.69 22.16 -7.95
N THR A 180 -1.37 23.45 -7.78
CA THR A 180 -0.99 24.00 -6.47
C THR A 180 -2.16 23.94 -5.48
N LYS A 181 -3.38 24.26 -5.92
CA LYS A 181 -4.60 24.10 -5.10
C LYS A 181 -4.86 22.65 -4.70
N ALA A 182 -4.68 21.70 -5.61
CA ALA A 182 -4.81 20.28 -5.30
C ALA A 182 -3.74 19.83 -4.28
N LEU A 183 -2.50 20.28 -4.44
CA LEU A 183 -1.41 19.98 -3.51
C LEU A 183 -1.65 20.60 -2.13
N GLN A 184 -2.19 21.82 -2.08
CA GLN A 184 -2.59 22.48 -0.84
C GLN A 184 -3.70 21.69 -0.15
N GLY A 185 -4.75 21.29 -0.88
CA GLY A 185 -5.84 20.46 -0.34
C GLY A 185 -5.37 19.11 0.18
N LEU A 186 -4.40 18.46 -0.50
CA LEU A 186 -3.78 17.23 0.01
C LEU A 186 -2.95 17.47 1.27
N THR A 187 -2.29 18.62 1.38
CA THR A 187 -1.49 18.99 2.55
C THR A 187 -2.40 19.27 3.75
N THR A 188 -3.45 20.05 3.58
CA THR A 188 -4.43 20.32 4.65
C THR A 188 -5.13 19.06 5.10
N LEU A 189 -5.50 18.18 4.15
CA LEU A 189 -6.10 16.89 4.49
C LEU A 189 -5.11 15.99 5.24
N ALA A 190 -3.84 15.98 4.88
CA ALA A 190 -2.83 15.22 5.62
C ALA A 190 -2.68 15.72 7.06
N GLU A 191 -2.70 17.04 7.25
CA GLU A 191 -2.62 17.68 8.57
C GLU A 191 -3.86 17.37 9.42
N GLU A 192 -5.08 17.51 8.87
CA GLU A 192 -6.33 17.15 9.54
C GLU A 192 -6.35 15.68 9.99
N TRP A 193 -5.81 14.77 9.18
CA TRP A 193 -5.72 13.35 9.54
C TRP A 193 -4.61 13.09 10.55
N ALA A 194 -3.52 13.85 10.54
CA ALA A 194 -2.47 13.74 11.54
C ALA A 194 -2.96 14.23 12.91
N GLU A 195 -3.71 15.34 12.95
CA GLU A 195 -4.29 15.90 14.19
C GLU A 195 -5.37 15.01 14.81
N ASN A 196 -6.16 14.32 13.97
CA ASN A 196 -7.16 13.35 14.44
C ASN A 196 -6.54 11.96 14.76
N SER A 197 -5.24 11.80 14.54
CA SER A 197 -4.50 10.59 14.86
C SER A 197 -3.68 10.77 16.14
N GLY A 198 -3.41 9.67 16.82
CA GLY A 198 -2.75 9.70 18.11
C GLY A 198 -3.76 9.32 19.18
N THR A 199 -3.70 8.07 19.58
CA THR A 199 -4.43 7.62 20.76
C THR A 199 -3.54 7.86 21.96
N ASP A 200 -3.89 8.85 22.79
CA ASP A 200 -3.42 8.88 24.18
C ASP A 200 -3.78 7.53 24.80
N ASN A 201 -2.83 6.81 25.41
CA ASN A 201 -3.13 5.49 25.96
C ASN A 201 -4.31 5.64 26.93
N SER A 202 -5.48 5.16 26.52
CA SER A 202 -6.79 5.56 27.05
C SER A 202 -6.93 5.13 28.49
N LEU A 203 -6.29 4.02 28.85
CA LEU A 203 -6.19 3.61 30.25
C LEU A 203 -5.38 4.57 31.10
N THR A 204 -4.22 5.03 30.62
CA THR A 204 -3.43 6.01 31.39
C THR A 204 -4.11 7.35 31.44
N GLY A 205 -4.71 7.83 30.34
CA GLY A 205 -5.45 9.09 30.30
C GLY A 205 -6.72 9.05 31.14
N TRP A 206 -7.45 7.93 31.14
CA TRP A 206 -8.60 7.70 32.02
C TRP A 206 -8.17 7.63 33.49
N LEU A 207 -7.13 6.86 33.83
CA LEU A 207 -6.59 6.81 35.19
C LEU A 207 -6.11 8.18 35.66
N GLU A 208 -5.54 8.98 34.76
CA GLU A 208 -5.02 10.30 35.04
C GLU A 208 -6.14 11.34 35.17
N SER A 209 -7.24 11.19 34.42
CA SER A 209 -8.46 11.99 34.60
C SER A 209 -9.17 11.68 35.93
N TRP A 210 -9.27 10.41 36.31
CA TRP A 210 -9.98 9.98 37.53
C TRP A 210 -9.16 10.10 38.80
N PHE A 211 -7.86 9.80 38.74
CA PHE A 211 -6.99 9.76 39.92
C PHE A 211 -5.95 10.87 39.96
N GLY A 212 -5.77 11.64 38.87
CA GLY A 212 -4.88 12.80 38.82
C GLY A 212 -3.50 12.52 39.42
N LYS A 213 -3.13 13.30 40.43
CA LYS A 213 -1.84 13.17 41.14
C LYS A 213 -1.68 11.85 41.93
N TRP A 214 -2.78 11.13 42.21
CA TRP A 214 -2.77 9.92 43.05
C TRP A 214 -2.61 8.63 42.24
N LYS A 215 -2.48 8.73 40.90
CA LYS A 215 -2.29 7.60 39.98
C LYS A 215 -1.24 6.60 40.44
N GLY A 216 -0.04 7.07 40.81
CA GLY A 216 1.05 6.18 41.24
C GLY A 216 0.73 5.38 42.51
N MET A 217 0.00 5.99 43.43
CA MET A 217 -0.42 5.35 44.68
C MET A 217 -1.51 4.29 44.40
N VAL A 218 -2.51 4.63 43.60
CA VAL A 218 -3.62 3.73 43.23
C VAL A 218 -3.10 2.52 42.47
N VAL A 219 -2.23 2.73 41.47
CA VAL A 219 -1.62 1.63 40.71
C VAL A 219 -0.83 0.69 41.62
N SER A 220 -0.06 1.22 42.56
CA SER A 220 0.70 0.41 43.53
C SER A 220 -0.21 -0.44 44.42
N PHE A 221 -1.28 0.15 44.97
CA PHE A 221 -2.25 -0.58 45.80
C PHE A 221 -2.97 -1.67 44.99
N SER A 222 -3.43 -1.36 43.78
CA SER A 222 -4.11 -2.33 42.91
C SER A 222 -3.19 -3.50 42.56
N THR A 223 -1.92 -3.22 42.24
CA THR A 223 -0.94 -4.25 41.86
C THR A 223 -0.63 -5.18 43.04
N SER A 224 -0.48 -4.61 44.25
CA SER A 224 -0.28 -5.39 45.48
C SER A 224 -1.49 -6.28 45.79
N LEU A 225 -2.71 -5.75 45.66
CA LEU A 225 -3.93 -6.50 45.92
C LEU A 225 -4.11 -7.67 44.94
N ILE A 226 -3.82 -7.45 43.65
CA ILE A 226 -3.88 -8.48 42.61
C ILE A 226 -2.84 -9.58 42.87
N ALA A 227 -1.61 -9.20 43.25
CA ALA A 227 -0.57 -10.16 43.57
C ALA A 227 -0.96 -11.05 44.77
N VAL A 228 -1.49 -10.45 45.84
CA VAL A 228 -1.96 -11.20 47.02
C VAL A 228 -3.13 -12.12 46.67
N ALA A 229 -4.11 -11.63 45.89
CA ALA A 229 -5.23 -12.45 45.44
C ALA A 229 -4.78 -13.62 44.55
N GLY A 230 -3.80 -13.39 43.67
CA GLY A 230 -3.20 -14.44 42.83
C GLY A 230 -2.52 -15.53 43.67
N VAL A 231 -1.72 -15.14 44.66
CA VAL A 231 -1.07 -16.08 45.60
C VAL A 231 -2.11 -16.86 46.39
N LEU A 232 -3.14 -16.21 46.94
CA LEU A 232 -4.22 -16.89 47.67
C LEU A 232 -4.98 -17.88 46.80
N THR A 233 -5.17 -17.55 45.52
CA THR A 233 -5.83 -18.43 44.55
C THR A 233 -4.96 -19.66 44.25
N ALA A 234 -3.65 -19.47 44.03
CA ALA A 234 -2.69 -20.57 43.84
C ALA A 234 -2.60 -21.49 45.07
N VAL A 235 -2.59 -20.92 46.28
CA VAL A 235 -2.63 -21.69 47.53
C VAL A 235 -3.90 -22.53 47.60
N ARG A 236 -5.06 -21.94 47.30
CA ARG A 236 -6.35 -22.65 47.32
C ARG A 236 -6.47 -23.73 46.25
N CYS A 237 -6.04 -23.46 45.02
CA CYS A 237 -6.24 -24.38 43.90
C CYS A 237 -5.16 -25.46 43.80
N CYS A 238 -3.92 -25.19 44.25
CA CYS A 238 -2.82 -26.14 44.12
C CYS A 238 -2.42 -26.74 45.47
N ILE A 239 -2.26 -25.93 46.52
CA ILE A 239 -1.65 -26.42 47.77
C ILE A 239 -2.67 -27.20 48.61
N ILE A 240 -3.89 -26.70 48.77
CA ILE A 240 -4.94 -27.37 49.56
C ILE A 240 -5.29 -28.77 49.04
N PRO A 241 -5.53 -29.01 47.73
CA PRO A 241 -5.82 -30.36 47.24
C PRO A 241 -4.60 -31.29 47.28
N CYS A 242 -3.38 -30.80 47.06
CA CYS A 242 -2.17 -31.61 47.17
C CYS A 242 -1.90 -32.07 48.62
N VAL A 243 -2.12 -31.20 49.61
CA VAL A 243 -1.97 -31.58 51.02
C VAL A 243 -3.07 -32.57 51.44
N ARG A 244 -4.30 -32.41 50.96
CA ARG A 244 -5.39 -33.37 51.23
C ARG A 244 -5.12 -34.75 50.62
N GLY A 245 -4.52 -34.82 49.44
CA GLY A 245 -4.14 -36.09 48.80
C GLY A 245 -2.90 -36.78 49.40
N LEU A 246 -2.11 -36.08 50.22
CA LEU A 246 -0.96 -36.66 50.95
C LEU A 246 -1.33 -37.17 52.35
N ILE A 247 -2.49 -36.76 52.88
CA ILE A 247 -2.98 -37.14 54.21
C ILE A 247 -3.95 -38.34 54.11
N GLN A 248 -4.43 -38.69 52.90
CA GLN A 248 -5.16 -39.92 52.58
C GLN A 248 -4.21 -40.99 52.06
#